data_AF-A0A959KTM4-F1
#
_entry.id   AF-A0A959KTM4-F1
#
_cell.length_a   1.000
_cell.length_b   1.000
_cell.length_c   1.000
_cell.angle_alpha   90.00
_cell.angle_beta   90.00
_cell.angle_gamma   90.00
#
_symmetry.space_group_name_H-M   'P 1'
#
loop_
_entity.id
_entity.type
_entity.pdbx_description
1 polymer ?
#
loop_
_entity_poly.entity_id
_entity_poly.type
_entity_poly.pdbx_seq_one_letter_code
_entity_poly.pdbx_strand_id
1 'polypeptide(L)'
;MAGVTVGDIDAGSSDACGIQSMVLDEQNFNCYDKGPNTVTLTVTDVNGNVSSCTATVTVLDATGPDDDCDGVSNVCDECPGGDDSIDMNNDGKPDCAYPPPYELIFGSW
;
A
#
# COMPACT_ATOMS: atom_id res chain seq x y z
N MET A 1 6.38 -2.51 -1.72
CA MET A 1 4.93 -2.28 -1.93
C MET A 1 4.25 -3.58 -2.28
N ALA A 2 3.11 -3.85 -1.64
CA ALA A 2 2.26 -5.00 -1.92
C ALA A 2 0.88 -4.48 -2.38
N GLY A 3 0.26 -5.18 -3.32
CA GLY A 3 -1.07 -4.84 -3.82
C GLY A 3 -2.07 -5.94 -3.50
N VAL A 4 -3.32 -5.56 -3.21
CA VAL A 4 -4.46 -6.48 -3.17
C VAL A 4 -5.32 -6.23 -4.40
N THR A 5 -5.89 -7.31 -4.95
CA THR A 5 -6.78 -7.25 -6.11
C THR A 5 -8.23 -7.47 -5.68
N VAL A 6 -9.16 -7.13 -6.57
CA VAL A 6 -10.57 -7.44 -6.38
C VAL A 6 -10.77 -8.94 -6.10
N GLY A 7 -10.02 -9.83 -6.75
CA GLY A 7 -10.14 -11.27 -6.53
C GLY A 7 -9.68 -11.74 -5.14
N ASP A 8 -8.87 -10.96 -4.43
CA ASP A 8 -8.43 -11.27 -3.07
C ASP A 8 -9.50 -10.92 -2.02
N ILE A 9 -10.37 -9.96 -2.35
CA ILE A 9 -11.42 -9.44 -1.47
C ILE A 9 -12.81 -9.97 -1.85
N ASP A 10 -13.06 -10.20 -3.13
CA ASP A 10 -14.32 -10.69 -3.64
C ASP A 10 -14.56 -12.14 -3.20
N ALA A 11 -15.56 -12.35 -2.35
CA ALA A 11 -15.94 -13.65 -1.84
C ALA A 11 -16.84 -14.45 -2.81
N GLY A 12 -16.73 -14.18 -4.12
CA GLY A 12 -17.55 -14.79 -5.16
C GLY A 12 -18.86 -14.05 -5.41
N SER A 13 -18.82 -12.73 -5.55
CA SER A 13 -19.99 -11.94 -5.93
C SER A 13 -20.57 -12.47 -7.24
N SER A 14 -21.85 -12.83 -7.20
CA SER A 14 -22.58 -13.33 -8.37
C SER A 14 -23.88 -12.56 -8.50
N ASP A 15 -24.13 -12.02 -9.69
CA ASP A 15 -25.40 -11.40 -10.03
C ASP A 15 -26.04 -12.13 -11.22
N ALA A 16 -27.36 -12.35 -11.16
CA ALA A 16 -28.09 -13.08 -12.20
C ALA A 16 -28.22 -12.28 -13.51
N CYS A 17 -28.17 -10.95 -13.43
CA CYS A 17 -28.15 -10.04 -14.58
C CYS A 17 -26.72 -9.76 -15.06
N GLY A 18 -25.73 -9.99 -14.19
CA GLY A 18 -24.31 -9.81 -14.47
C GLY A 18 -23.74 -8.58 -13.78
N ILE A 19 -22.46 -8.65 -13.43
CA ILE A 19 -21.76 -7.57 -12.74
C ILE A 19 -21.13 -6.63 -13.78
N GLN A 20 -21.40 -5.33 -13.66
CA GLN A 20 -20.84 -4.32 -14.54
C GLN A 20 -19.42 -3.91 -14.12
N SER A 21 -19.21 -3.66 -12.83
CA SER A 21 -17.90 -3.25 -12.31
C SER A 21 -17.71 -3.62 -10.84
N MET A 22 -16.45 -3.85 -10.47
CA MET A 22 -16.00 -4.03 -9.10
C MET A 22 -14.82 -3.09 -8.86
N VAL A 23 -14.88 -2.30 -7.79
CA VAL A 23 -13.87 -1.27 -7.47
C VAL A 23 -13.53 -1.35 -5.99
N LEU A 24 -12.24 -1.38 -5.68
CA LEU A 24 -11.71 -1.22 -4.32
C LEU A 24 -11.33 0.25 -4.10
N ASP A 25 -11.57 0.74 -2.89
CA ASP A 25 -11.19 2.08 -2.42
C ASP A 25 -9.68 2.24 -2.17
N GLU A 26 -9.03 1.18 -1.70
CA GLU A 26 -7.58 1.08 -1.53
C GLU A 26 -7.08 -0.30 -2.00
N GLN A 27 -5.96 -0.31 -2.71
CA GLN A 27 -5.37 -1.51 -3.31
C GLN A 27 -3.88 -1.62 -3.04
N ASN A 28 -3.22 -0.53 -2.65
CA ASN A 28 -1.78 -0.47 -2.52
C ASN A 28 -1.40 -0.25 -1.06
N PHE A 29 -0.62 -1.16 -0.53
CA PHE A 29 -0.12 -1.08 0.83
C PHE A 29 1.41 -0.98 0.84
N ASN A 30 1.88 -0.14 1.74
CA ASN A 30 3.29 0.08 2.00
C ASN A 30 3.63 -0.25 3.46
N CYS A 31 4.88 -0.04 3.82
CA CYS A 31 5.41 -0.37 5.14
C CYS A 31 4.89 0.51 6.29
N TYR A 32 4.25 1.64 5.97
CA TYR A 32 3.61 2.51 6.94
C TYR A 32 2.18 2.10 7.22
N ASP A 33 1.56 1.29 6.35
CA ASP A 33 0.21 0.77 6.53
C ASP A 33 0.19 -0.44 7.48
N LYS A 34 1.16 -0.55 8.39
CA LYS A 34 1.28 -1.72 9.29
C LYS A 34 0.05 -1.92 10.16
N GLY A 35 -0.40 -3.16 10.22
CA GLY A 35 -1.58 -3.55 10.99
C GLY A 35 -2.85 -3.66 10.15
N PRO A 36 -4.03 -3.62 10.78
CA PRO A 36 -5.31 -3.83 10.09
C PRO A 36 -5.75 -2.58 9.32
N ASN A 37 -5.86 -2.71 8.01
CA ASN A 37 -6.44 -1.71 7.10
C ASN A 37 -7.80 -2.18 6.62
N THR A 38 -8.79 -1.30 6.64
CA THR A 38 -10.12 -1.62 6.12
C THR A 38 -10.21 -1.15 4.68
N VAL A 39 -10.53 -2.08 3.77
CA VAL A 39 -10.82 -1.79 2.37
C VAL A 39 -12.29 -2.04 2.10
N THR A 40 -12.88 -1.25 1.21
CA THR A 40 -14.26 -1.34 0.77
C THR A 40 -14.29 -1.75 -0.70
N LEU A 41 -14.88 -2.91 -0.95
CA LEU A 41 -15.24 -3.35 -2.30
C LEU A 41 -16.63 -2.83 -2.64
N THR A 42 -16.73 -2.06 -3.72
CA THR A 42 -18.00 -1.60 -4.29
C THR A 42 -18.27 -2.36 -5.59
N VAL A 43 -19.45 -2.98 -5.66
CA VAL A 43 -19.92 -3.77 -6.80
C VAL A 43 -21.13 -3.08 -7.41
N THR A 44 -21.10 -2.88 -8.72
CA THR A 44 -22.21 -2.31 -9.49
C THR A 44 -22.67 -3.33 -10.52
N ASP A 45 -23.98 -3.63 -10.55
CA ASP A 45 -24.58 -4.49 -11.56
C ASP A 45 -24.93 -3.74 -12.85
N VAL A 46 -25.30 -4.48 -13.90
CA VAL A 46 -25.70 -3.89 -15.20
C VAL A 46 -27.01 -3.07 -15.15
N ASN A 47 -27.78 -3.23 -14.08
CA ASN A 47 -29.02 -2.50 -13.83
C ASN A 47 -28.80 -1.21 -13.01
N GLY A 48 -27.57 -0.95 -12.58
CA GLY A 48 -27.19 0.20 -11.77
C GLY A 48 -27.42 0.04 -10.27
N ASN A 49 -27.71 -1.18 -9.78
CA ASN A 49 -27.71 -1.43 -8.34
C ASN A 49 -26.27 -1.47 -7.84
N VAL A 50 -26.04 -0.82 -6.71
CA VAL A 50 -24.73 -0.75 -6.06
C VAL A 50 -24.81 -1.45 -4.71
N SER A 51 -23.86 -2.33 -4.45
CA SER A 51 -23.64 -2.96 -3.15
C SER A 51 -22.19 -2.79 -2.73
N SER A 52 -21.95 -2.67 -1.43
CA SER A 52 -20.60 -2.57 -0.89
C SER A 52 -20.37 -3.58 0.24
N CYS A 53 -19.13 -4.05 0.34
CA CYS A 53 -18.65 -4.92 1.39
C CYS A 53 -17.30 -4.40 1.88
N THR A 54 -17.00 -4.57 3.17
CA THR A 54 -15.70 -4.22 3.73
C THR A 54 -14.90 -5.48 4.05
N ALA A 55 -13.60 -5.40 3.86
CA ALA A 55 -12.65 -6.44 4.24
C ALA A 55 -11.48 -5.82 5.00
N THR A 56 -10.85 -6.63 5.85
CA THR A 56 -9.68 -6.19 6.63
C THR A 56 -8.42 -6.81 6.03
N VAL A 57 -7.58 -5.96 5.45
CA VAL A 57 -6.24 -6.31 4.97
C VAL A 57 -5.25 -6.07 6.10
N THR A 58 -4.66 -7.14 6.63
CA THR A 58 -3.62 -7.00 7.65
C THR A 58 -2.26 -6.94 6.99
N VAL A 59 -1.62 -5.78 7.03
CA VAL A 59 -0.24 -5.62 6.55
C VAL A 59 0.68 -6.06 7.68
N LEU A 60 1.39 -7.16 7.44
CA LEU A 60 2.40 -7.66 8.34
C LEU A 60 3.68 -6.84 8.21
N ASP A 61 4.48 -6.82 9.28
CA ASP A 61 5.78 -6.17 9.23
C ASP A 61 6.66 -6.84 8.19
N ALA A 62 7.45 -6.05 7.47
CA ALA A 62 8.33 -6.60 6.47
C ALA A 62 9.51 -7.27 7.17
N THR A 63 9.50 -8.60 7.28
CA THR A 63 10.65 -9.33 7.82
C THR A 63 11.75 -9.37 6.76
N GLY A 64 12.84 -8.63 7.00
CA GLY A 64 13.99 -8.53 6.10
C GLY A 64 15.24 -8.13 6.88
N PRO A 65 16.41 -8.03 6.20
CA PRO A 65 17.58 -7.44 6.82
C PRO A 65 17.27 -6.00 7.26
N ASP A 66 17.86 -5.64 8.40
CA ASP A 66 17.87 -4.31 9.01
C ASP A 66 19.36 -4.04 9.22
N ASP A 67 19.99 -3.44 8.21
CA ASP A 67 21.45 -3.33 8.13
C ASP A 67 22.03 -2.27 9.07
N ASP A 68 21.23 -1.29 9.51
CA ASP A 68 21.61 -0.24 10.45
C ASP A 68 21.01 -0.42 11.86
N CYS A 69 20.17 -1.45 12.06
CA CYS A 69 19.62 -1.89 13.34
C CYS A 69 18.74 -0.83 14.02
N ASP A 70 18.04 -0.01 13.24
CA ASP A 70 17.14 1.04 13.73
C ASP A 70 15.72 0.49 14.07
N GLY A 71 15.45 -0.78 13.74
CA GLY A 71 14.16 -1.44 13.94
C GLY A 71 13.19 -1.32 12.75
N VAL A 72 13.64 -0.79 11.62
CA VAL A 72 12.96 -0.72 10.34
C VAL A 72 13.69 -1.61 9.33
N SER A 73 12.97 -2.55 8.73
CA SER A 73 13.54 -3.42 7.70
C SER A 73 13.98 -2.61 6.47
N ASN A 74 15.10 -2.95 5.84
CA ASN A 74 15.68 -2.25 4.68
C ASN A 74 14.68 -2.03 3.51
N VAL A 75 13.66 -2.88 3.37
CA VAL A 75 12.61 -2.75 2.33
C VAL A 75 11.58 -1.66 2.65
N CYS A 76 11.55 -1.23 3.91
CA CYS A 76 10.69 -0.22 4.50
C CYS A 76 11.45 1.01 4.99
N ASP A 77 12.77 0.93 4.95
CA ASP A 77 13.67 2.00 5.33
C ASP A 77 13.89 2.92 4.13
N GLU A 78 13.80 4.22 4.40
CA GLU A 78 14.13 5.25 3.42
C GLU A 78 15.65 5.29 3.17
N CYS A 79 16.46 4.78 4.11
CA CYS A 79 17.92 4.82 4.13
C CYS A 79 18.59 3.45 4.40
N PRO A 80 18.38 2.41 3.56
CA PRO A 80 18.75 1.00 3.82
C PRO A 80 20.27 0.68 3.89
N GLY A 81 21.11 1.67 4.23
CA GLY A 81 22.55 1.56 4.41
C GLY A 81 23.15 2.60 5.37
N GLY A 82 22.35 3.30 6.18
CA GLY A 82 22.87 4.06 7.32
C GLY A 82 22.14 5.36 7.62
N ASP A 83 21.45 5.39 8.76
CA ASP A 83 21.13 6.57 9.56
C ASP A 83 22.41 7.43 9.81
N ASP A 84 22.48 8.64 9.23
CA ASP A 84 23.50 9.64 9.57
C ASP A 84 23.05 10.61 10.68
N SER A 85 21.90 10.30 11.31
CA SER A 85 21.21 11.03 12.37
C SER A 85 20.82 12.46 12.01
N ILE A 86 20.76 12.79 10.72
CA ILE A 86 20.40 14.13 10.25
C ILE A 86 18.89 14.20 10.04
N ASP A 87 18.18 14.97 10.85
CA ASP A 87 16.78 15.37 10.59
C ASP A 87 16.78 16.79 9.98
N MET A 88 16.92 16.90 8.65
CA MET A 88 17.01 18.19 7.94
C MET A 88 15.67 18.93 7.92
N ASN A 89 14.55 18.21 8.04
CA ASN A 89 13.20 18.78 7.95
C ASN A 89 12.49 18.95 9.30
N ASN A 90 13.11 18.45 10.39
CA ASN A 90 12.66 18.49 11.77
C ASN A 90 11.28 17.81 12.01
N ASP A 91 11.03 16.67 11.36
CA ASP A 91 9.82 15.85 11.57
C ASP A 91 10.01 14.72 12.60
N GLY A 92 11.23 14.58 13.15
CA GLY A 92 11.57 13.55 14.12
C GLY A 92 11.96 12.20 13.50
N LYS A 93 12.18 12.14 12.18
CA LYS A 93 12.76 10.99 11.48
C LYS A 93 14.14 11.37 10.92
N PRO A 94 15.15 10.49 11.00
CA PRO A 94 16.41 10.72 10.30
C PRO A 94 16.22 10.73 8.78
N ASP A 95 16.67 11.79 8.11
CA ASP A 95 16.76 11.93 6.66
C ASP A 95 18.03 11.23 6.15
N CYS A 96 18.01 10.68 4.93
CA CYS A 96 19.21 10.08 4.34
C CYS A 96 20.24 11.14 3.93
N ALA A 97 21.53 10.85 4.18
CA ALA A 97 22.67 11.71 3.82
C ALA A 97 22.71 12.22 2.36
N TYR A 98 22.04 11.55 1.43
CA TYR A 98 21.89 12.01 0.05
C TYR A 98 20.59 11.45 -0.54
N PRO A 99 19.74 12.28 -1.18
CA PRO A 99 18.67 11.73 -2.02
C PRO A 99 19.34 10.95 -3.17
N PRO A 100 18.95 9.70 -3.48
CA PRO A 100 19.18 9.21 -4.83
C PRO A 100 18.49 10.20 -5.78
N PRO A 101 19.08 10.54 -6.94
CA PRO A 101 18.45 11.44 -7.89
C PRO A 101 17.26 10.70 -8.49
N TYR A 102 16.11 10.70 -7.82
CA TYR A 102 14.86 10.33 -8.48
C TYR A 102 14.49 11.50 -9.38
N GLU A 103 15.10 11.51 -10.56
CA GLU A 103 14.52 12.17 -11.71
C GLU A 103 13.14 11.51 -11.91
N LEU A 104 12.06 12.25 -11.63
CA LEU A 104 10.72 11.84 -12.00
C LEU A 104 10.64 11.81 -13.53
N ILE A 105 11.02 10.70 -14.14
CA ILE A 105 10.71 10.44 -15.55
C ILE A 105 9.20 10.16 -15.59
N PHE A 106 8.41 11.22 -15.73
CA PHE A 106 7.07 11.10 -16.27
C PHE A 106 7.21 10.59 -17.72
N GLY A 107 7.14 9.27 -17.88
CA GLY A 107 6.86 8.67 -19.17
C GLY A 107 5.44 9.07 -19.57
N SER A 108 5.34 10.15 -20.33
CA SER A 108 4.16 10.49 -21.12
C SER A 108 3.93 9.39 -22.17
N TRP A 109 2.70 8.89 -22.21
CA TRP A 109 2.10 8.38 -23.45
C TRP A 109 1.12 9.44 -23.96
#